data_AF-A0A7W1GTJ0-F1
#
_entry.id   AF-A0A7W1GTJ0-F1
#
_cell.length_a   1.000
_cell.length_b   1.000
_cell.length_c   1.000
_cell.angle_alpha   90.00
_cell.angle_beta   90.00
_cell.angle_gamma   90.00
#
_symmetry.space_group_name_H-M   'P 1'
#
loop_
_entity.id
_entity.type
_entity.pdbx_description
1 polymer ?
#
loop_
_entity_poly.entity_id
_entity_poly.type
_entity_poly.pdbx_seq_one_letter_code
_entity_poly.pdbx_strand_id
1 'polypeptide(L)'
;MIWRPIDFHGIVSLDKSLVEQIESYLQEKETRLANQILNCIPTTAVETTKPILPTGIWVHLKLSDALEVFSKKIRLLSREQLLAISPDKGEKIIKDLNATFWEFTEVLEGCVVELFQQIKLVNVDQWHRSISEVVKAIKDMLMHYLDDLIWVIRRLETPLSEYRKKMGFTTVGWENIFNRNQSQLDPNLLINLNKSEEYLKSQYDEFYKGFIEYTVLSTKVEDYLEKMKNYPILALLDVYDQNLYVDVYRLLKLRELNTHPKAALAQETVRSLKQLASIKVVSKVFKTYYKELKDAFFKTSIELKSLAKESSDIVKSTTNLKIKVREYLMSSRI
;
A
#
# COMPACT_ATOMS: atom_id res chain seq x y z
N MET A 1 10.36 -0.27 26.20
CA MET A 1 10.25 0.14 24.79
C MET A 1 9.32 1.34 24.73
N ILE A 2 9.83 2.49 24.26
CA ILE A 2 9.05 3.72 24.16
C ILE A 2 8.22 3.59 22.88
N TRP A 3 6.93 3.30 23.06
CA TRP A 3 5.94 3.33 21.99
C TRP A 3 5.93 4.75 21.42
N ARG A 4 6.38 4.92 20.18
CA ARG A 4 6.00 6.10 19.42
C ARG A 4 4.57 5.85 18.96
N PRO A 5 3.62 6.78 19.18
CA PRO A 5 2.37 6.73 18.44
C PRO A 5 2.75 6.61 16.96
N ILE A 6 2.15 5.66 16.26
CA ILE A 6 2.37 5.54 14.82
C ILE A 6 1.68 6.75 14.21
N ASP A 7 2.42 7.85 14.21
CA ASP A 7 2.04 9.10 13.61
C ASP A 7 2.34 8.93 12.13
N PHE A 8 1.37 8.37 11.39
CA PHE A 8 1.43 8.21 9.94
C PHE A 8 1.39 9.56 9.18
N HIS A 9 1.79 10.66 9.83
CA HIS A 9 1.68 12.04 9.37
C HIS A 9 2.93 12.61 8.69
N GLY A 10 3.90 11.80 8.21
CA GLY A 10 4.97 12.45 7.45
C GLY A 10 6.18 11.67 6.92
N ILE A 11 6.34 10.38 7.20
CA ILE A 11 7.38 9.59 6.53
C ILE A 11 6.81 8.22 6.22
N VAL A 12 6.33 8.05 4.99
CA VAL A 12 5.68 6.81 4.54
C VAL A 12 6.62 6.17 3.54
N SER A 13 7.64 5.47 4.03
CA SER A 13 8.14 4.35 3.23
C SER A 13 7.12 3.22 3.38
N LEU A 14 6.24 3.06 2.39
CA LEU A 14 5.48 1.81 2.22
C LEU A 14 6.50 0.71 1.91
N ASP A 15 7.08 0.15 2.97
CA ASP A 15 8.12 -0.85 2.91
C ASP A 15 7.72 -2.13 3.68
N LYS A 16 8.59 -3.13 3.64
CA LYS A 16 8.34 -4.42 4.31
C LYS A 16 8.27 -4.29 5.83
N SER A 17 8.96 -3.32 6.42
CA SER A 17 8.93 -3.11 7.87
C SER A 17 7.55 -2.66 8.35
N LEU A 18 6.82 -1.93 7.51
CA LEU A 18 5.43 -1.56 7.80
C LEU A 18 4.53 -2.81 7.90
N VAL A 19 4.73 -3.79 7.01
CA VAL A 19 3.98 -5.06 7.04
C VAL A 19 4.19 -5.74 8.39
N GLU A 20 5.45 -5.87 8.82
CA GLU A 20 5.82 -6.50 10.09
C GLU A 20 5.26 -5.73 11.31
N GLN A 21 5.24 -4.40 11.25
CA GLN A 21 4.69 -3.55 12.32
C GLN A 21 3.16 -3.72 12.44
N ILE A 22 2.45 -3.70 11.31
CA ILE A 22 0.99 -3.92 11.29
C ILE A 22 0.68 -5.33 11.77
N GLU A 23 1.41 -6.33 11.29
CA GLU A 23 1.21 -7.72 11.71
C GLU A 23 1.41 -7.88 13.22
N SER A 24 2.51 -7.36 13.77
CA SER A 24 2.79 -7.42 15.21
C SER A 24 1.70 -6.72 16.03
N TYR A 25 1.23 -5.56 15.56
CA TYR A 25 0.16 -4.81 16.20
C TYR A 25 -1.18 -5.58 16.19
N LEU A 26 -1.56 -6.16 15.05
CA LEU A 26 -2.79 -6.94 14.94
C LEU A 26 -2.73 -8.21 15.78
N GLN A 27 -1.58 -8.90 15.82
CA GLN A 27 -1.36 -10.06 16.69
C GLN A 27 -1.50 -9.72 18.17
N GLU A 28 -1.00 -8.55 18.61
CA GLU A 28 -1.17 -8.09 19.99
C GLU A 28 -2.64 -7.85 20.32
N LYS A 29 -3.37 -7.19 19.41
CA LYS A 29 -4.80 -6.92 19.58
C LYS A 29 -5.65 -8.19 19.55
N GLU A 30 -5.35 -9.12 18.66
CA GLU A 30 -5.97 -10.44 18.60
C GLU A 30 -5.74 -11.20 19.91
N THR A 31 -4.50 -11.23 20.41
CA THR A 31 -4.14 -11.91 21.67
C THR A 31 -4.90 -11.29 22.86
N ARG A 32 -5.08 -9.96 22.87
CA ARG A 32 -5.88 -9.27 23.89
C ARG A 32 -7.36 -9.70 23.82
N LEU A 33 -7.97 -9.69 22.64
CA LEU A 33 -9.34 -10.14 22.42
C LEU A 33 -9.52 -11.61 22.85
N ALA A 34 -8.61 -12.49 22.42
CA ALA A 34 -8.61 -13.90 22.76
C ALA A 34 -8.54 -14.13 24.27
N ASN A 35 -7.69 -13.38 24.98
CA ASN A 35 -7.62 -13.43 26.45
C ASN A 35 -8.89 -12.92 27.13
N GLN A 36 -9.52 -11.86 26.60
CA GLN A 36 -10.79 -11.35 27.14
C GLN A 36 -11.92 -12.38 26.96
N ILE A 37 -11.99 -13.07 25.83
CA ILE A 37 -12.94 -14.18 25.60
C ILE A 37 -12.70 -15.32 26.59
N LEU A 38 -11.46 -15.72 26.81
CA LEU A 38 -11.15 -16.82 27.73
C LEU A 38 -11.52 -16.54 29.19
N ASN A 39 -11.41 -15.27 29.60
CA ASN A 39 -11.56 -14.85 30.99
C ASN A 39 -12.94 -14.25 31.30
N CYS A 40 -13.85 -14.15 30.32
CA CYS A 40 -15.14 -13.52 30.54
C CYS A 40 -16.11 -14.37 31.39
N ILE A 41 -15.95 -15.70 31.41
CA ILE A 41 -16.75 -16.57 32.29
C ILE A 41 -15.94 -16.95 33.53
N PRO A 42 -16.40 -16.56 34.75
CA PRO A 42 -15.74 -16.95 35.99
C PRO A 42 -15.93 -18.47 36.22
N THR A 43 -14.83 -19.19 36.39
CA THR A 43 -14.84 -20.60 36.80
C THR A 43 -15.11 -20.68 38.30
N THR A 44 -16.37 -20.80 38.70
CA THR A 44 -16.75 -21.00 40.10
C THR A 44 -16.65 -22.48 40.49
N ALA A 45 -15.72 -22.74 41.41
CA ALA A 45 -15.60 -23.88 42.32
C ALA A 45 -14.81 -25.13 41.85
N VAL A 46 -13.84 -25.47 42.71
CA VAL A 46 -13.10 -26.73 42.88
C VAL A 46 -11.80 -26.90 42.07
N GLU A 47 -10.72 -26.46 42.71
CA GLU A 47 -9.40 -27.09 42.79
C GLU A 47 -8.49 -27.23 41.53
N THR A 48 -7.34 -26.57 41.63
CA THR A 48 -6.02 -27.14 41.30
C THR A 48 -5.82 -27.79 39.93
N THR A 49 -6.31 -27.17 38.87
CA THR A 49 -5.55 -27.21 37.62
C THR A 49 -5.05 -25.81 37.35
N LYS A 50 -3.71 -25.71 37.29
CA LYS A 50 -2.95 -24.54 36.84
C LYS A 50 -3.71 -23.84 35.71
N PRO A 51 -3.61 -22.50 35.58
CA PRO A 51 -4.15 -21.85 34.39
C PRO A 51 -3.67 -22.65 33.18
N ILE A 52 -4.61 -23.16 32.37
CA ILE A 52 -4.31 -24.05 31.23
C ILE A 52 -3.41 -23.33 30.21
N LEU A 53 -3.23 -22.02 30.37
CA LEU A 53 -2.20 -21.25 29.71
C LEU A 53 -1.18 -20.76 30.74
N PRO A 54 0.13 -20.99 30.55
CA PRO A 54 1.14 -20.43 31.40
C PRO A 54 1.04 -18.90 31.34
N THR A 55 0.64 -18.27 32.44
CA THR A 55 0.54 -16.81 32.63
C THR A 55 1.92 -16.13 32.69
N GLY A 56 2.90 -16.63 31.94
CA GLY A 56 4.31 -16.21 32.04
C GLY A 56 5.06 -16.17 30.72
N ILE A 57 4.43 -16.45 29.59
CA ILE A 57 5.04 -16.31 28.27
C ILE A 57 3.98 -15.66 27.38
N TRP A 58 4.38 -14.68 26.59
CA TRP A 58 3.57 -14.08 25.51
C TRP A 58 3.30 -15.17 24.46
N VAL A 59 2.50 -16.16 24.80
CA VAL A 59 2.05 -17.18 23.87
C VAL A 59 1.04 -16.45 22.99
N HIS A 60 1.38 -16.27 21.71
CA HIS A 60 0.45 -15.78 20.70
C HIS A 60 -0.81 -16.64 20.76
N LEU A 61 -1.86 -16.08 21.35
CA LEU A 61 -3.10 -16.80 21.57
C LEU A 61 -3.99 -16.47 20.38
N LYS A 62 -4.18 -17.45 19.50
CA LYS A 62 -5.07 -17.30 18.36
C LYS A 62 -6.52 -17.21 18.81
N LEU A 63 -7.29 -16.39 18.11
CA LEU A 63 -8.70 -16.19 18.42
C LEU A 63 -9.52 -17.48 18.28
N SER A 64 -9.17 -18.33 17.31
CA SER A 64 -9.77 -19.65 17.11
C SER A 64 -9.61 -20.57 18.32
N ASP A 65 -8.41 -20.60 18.92
CA ASP A 65 -8.11 -21.43 20.09
C ASP A 65 -8.89 -20.94 21.32
N ALA A 66 -8.96 -19.62 21.50
CA ALA A 66 -9.73 -19.01 22.57
C ALA A 66 -11.23 -19.36 22.47
N LEU A 67 -11.79 -19.30 21.26
CA LEU A 67 -13.18 -19.67 20.99
C LEU A 67 -13.45 -21.15 21.29
N GLU A 68 -12.55 -22.06 20.92
CA GLU A 68 -12.71 -23.48 21.22
C GLU A 68 -12.72 -23.75 22.73
N VAL A 69 -11.78 -23.14 23.45
CA VAL A 69 -11.70 -23.29 24.91
C VAL A 69 -12.93 -22.66 25.58
N PHE A 70 -13.38 -21.50 25.12
CA PHE A 70 -14.62 -20.87 25.59
C PHE A 70 -15.84 -21.78 25.38
N SER A 71 -15.97 -22.35 24.19
CA SER A 71 -17.05 -23.29 23.86
C SER A 71 -17.00 -24.54 24.75
N LYS A 72 -15.80 -25.07 25.04
CA LYS A 72 -15.60 -26.19 25.96
C LYS A 72 -16.00 -25.80 27.39
N LYS A 73 -15.61 -24.61 27.88
CA LYS A 73 -16.00 -24.10 29.20
C LYS A 73 -17.53 -24.01 29.34
N ILE A 74 -18.25 -23.47 28.36
CA ILE A 74 -19.72 -23.40 28.39
C ILE A 74 -20.35 -24.80 28.45
N ARG A 75 -19.82 -25.76 27.68
CA ARG A 75 -20.30 -27.15 27.70
C ARG A 75 -20.04 -27.84 29.03
N LEU A 76 -18.90 -27.61 29.67
CA LEU A 76 -18.56 -28.17 30.99
C LEU A 76 -19.45 -27.58 32.08
N LEU A 77 -19.60 -26.26 32.11
CA LEU A 77 -20.49 -25.57 33.04
C LEU A 77 -21.95 -26.00 32.87
N SER A 78 -22.36 -26.30 31.64
CA SER A 78 -23.64 -26.94 31.37
C SER A 78 -23.72 -28.39 31.85
N ARG A 79 -22.61 -29.12 31.73
CA ARG A 79 -22.31 -30.45 32.29
C ARG A 79 -22.80 -30.58 33.72
N GLU A 80 -22.23 -29.70 34.52
CA GLU A 80 -22.11 -29.84 35.97
C GLU A 80 -23.22 -29.11 36.73
N GLN A 81 -24.16 -28.45 36.02
CA GLN A 81 -25.21 -27.60 36.60
C GLN A 81 -24.68 -26.51 37.54
N LEU A 82 -23.39 -26.17 37.45
CA LEU A 82 -22.70 -25.21 38.32
C LEU A 82 -22.97 -23.73 37.98
N LEU A 83 -23.85 -23.46 37.00
CA LEU A 83 -24.22 -22.10 36.60
C LEU A 83 -25.23 -21.49 37.59
N ALA A 84 -24.79 -21.23 38.82
CA ALA A 84 -25.46 -20.31 39.74
C ALA A 84 -24.98 -18.87 39.50
N ILE A 85 -24.88 -18.46 38.22
CA ILE A 85 -24.50 -17.09 37.87
C ILE A 85 -25.80 -16.28 37.76
N SER A 86 -25.87 -15.14 38.46
CA SER A 86 -27.03 -14.23 38.38
C SER A 86 -27.24 -13.75 36.93
N PRO A 87 -28.50 -13.62 36.44
CA PRO A 87 -28.81 -13.06 35.12
C PRO A 87 -28.05 -11.76 34.84
N ASP A 88 -27.99 -10.83 35.80
CA ASP A 88 -27.29 -9.54 35.66
C ASP A 88 -25.80 -9.70 35.31
N LYS A 89 -25.14 -10.72 35.85
CA LYS A 89 -23.75 -11.03 35.53
C LYS A 89 -23.61 -11.62 34.13
N GLY A 90 -24.58 -12.40 33.67
CA GLY A 90 -24.62 -12.95 32.32
C GLY A 90 -24.79 -11.87 31.24
N GLU A 91 -25.70 -10.92 31.47
CA GLU A 91 -25.89 -9.79 30.55
C GLU A 91 -24.65 -8.89 30.48
N LYS A 92 -24.00 -8.66 31.63
CA LYS A 92 -22.73 -7.92 31.69
C LYS A 92 -21.65 -8.60 30.84
N ILE A 93 -21.50 -9.92 30.93
CA ILE A 93 -20.53 -10.69 30.13
C ILE A 93 -20.78 -10.52 28.62
N ILE A 94 -22.04 -10.58 28.18
CA ILE A 94 -22.39 -10.39 26.76
C ILE A 94 -22.09 -8.95 26.32
N LYS A 95 -22.36 -7.95 27.16
CA LYS A 95 -22.01 -6.54 26.87
C LYS A 95 -20.49 -6.34 26.78
N ASP A 96 -19.73 -6.91 27.71
CA ASP A 96 -18.27 -6.83 27.73
C ASP A 96 -17.66 -7.52 26.50
N LEU A 97 -18.21 -8.68 26.10
CA LEU A 97 -17.81 -9.35 24.86
C LEU A 97 -18.10 -8.50 23.62
N ASN A 98 -19.31 -7.92 23.52
CA ASN A 98 -19.67 -7.04 22.42
C ASN A 98 -18.73 -5.83 22.30
N ALA A 99 -18.45 -5.16 23.41
CA ALA A 99 -17.50 -4.05 23.44
C ALA A 99 -16.12 -4.48 22.95
N THR A 100 -15.67 -5.66 23.37
CA THR A 100 -14.35 -6.17 22.96
C THR A 100 -14.28 -6.51 21.47
N PHE A 101 -15.34 -7.11 20.90
CA PHE A 101 -15.41 -7.36 19.46
C PHE A 101 -15.47 -6.06 18.65
N TRP A 102 -16.16 -5.04 19.15
CA TRP A 102 -16.17 -3.71 18.55
C TRP A 102 -14.77 -3.07 18.55
N GLU A 103 -14.05 -3.10 19.67
CA GLU A 103 -12.68 -2.55 19.75
C GLU A 103 -11.78 -3.14 18.67
N PHE A 104 -11.83 -4.47 18.46
CA PHE A 104 -10.99 -5.10 17.43
C PHE A 104 -11.51 -4.85 16.00
N THR A 105 -12.83 -4.77 15.82
CA THR A 105 -13.44 -4.39 14.54
C THR A 105 -13.02 -2.99 14.10
N GLU A 106 -13.05 -2.03 15.02
CA GLU A 106 -12.60 -0.65 14.79
C GLU A 106 -11.11 -0.59 14.43
N VAL A 107 -10.28 -1.42 15.07
CA VAL A 107 -8.86 -1.53 14.72
C VAL A 107 -8.69 -2.01 13.27
N LEU A 108 -9.40 -3.07 12.87
CA LEU A 108 -9.30 -3.60 11.50
C LEU A 108 -9.81 -2.59 10.46
N GLU A 109 -10.96 -1.97 10.71
CA GLU A 109 -11.52 -0.92 9.85
C GLU A 109 -10.54 0.26 9.72
N GLY A 110 -9.98 0.72 10.84
CA GLY A 110 -8.97 1.78 10.87
C GLY A 110 -7.74 1.43 10.03
N CYS A 111 -7.20 0.21 10.16
CA CYS A 111 -6.06 -0.24 9.35
C CYS A 111 -6.39 -0.29 7.85
N VAL A 112 -7.60 -0.74 7.47
CA VAL A 112 -8.04 -0.78 6.08
C VAL A 112 -8.15 0.64 5.49
N VAL A 113 -8.81 1.54 6.20
CA VAL A 113 -9.01 2.93 5.74
C VAL A 113 -7.67 3.66 5.63
N GLU A 114 -6.83 3.55 6.66
CA GLU A 114 -5.52 4.19 6.72
C GLU A 114 -4.62 3.72 5.58
N LEU A 115 -4.58 2.41 5.27
CA LEU A 115 -3.79 1.87 4.16
C LEU A 115 -4.06 2.63 2.85
N PHE A 116 -5.33 2.82 2.49
CA PHE A 116 -5.67 3.49 1.23
C PHE A 116 -5.55 5.02 1.30
N GLN A 117 -5.67 5.63 2.47
CA GLN A 117 -5.30 7.03 2.65
C GLN A 117 -3.80 7.22 2.39
N GLN A 118 -2.96 6.34 2.92
CA GLN A 118 -1.51 6.38 2.72
C GLN A 118 -1.11 6.12 1.26
N ILE A 119 -1.71 5.12 0.61
CA ILE A 119 -1.49 4.88 -0.83
C ILE A 119 -1.83 6.10 -1.67
N LYS A 120 -2.90 6.85 -1.34
CA LYS A 120 -3.28 8.09 -2.04
C LYS A 120 -2.27 9.23 -1.84
N LEU A 121 -1.51 9.21 -0.74
CA LEU A 121 -0.44 10.18 -0.51
C LEU A 121 0.83 9.86 -1.31
N VAL A 122 1.09 8.56 -1.58
CA VAL A 122 2.23 8.13 -2.38
C VAL A 122 2.08 8.60 -3.82
N ASN A 123 3.07 9.38 -4.26
CA ASN A 123 3.10 9.89 -5.63
C ASN A 123 3.38 8.78 -6.64
N VAL A 124 2.89 8.96 -7.87
CA VAL A 124 2.96 7.95 -8.93
C VAL A 124 4.39 7.64 -9.36
N ASP A 125 5.30 8.61 -9.24
CA ASP A 125 6.74 8.41 -9.48
C ASP A 125 7.38 7.38 -8.52
N GLN A 126 6.78 7.19 -7.34
CA GLN A 126 7.23 6.21 -6.35
C GLN A 126 6.57 4.85 -6.49
N TRP A 127 5.64 4.66 -7.44
CA TRP A 127 4.92 3.39 -7.65
C TRP A 127 5.84 2.32 -8.24
N HIS A 128 6.75 1.81 -7.42
CA HIS A 128 7.63 0.71 -7.76
C HIS A 128 6.95 -0.63 -7.44
N ARG A 129 7.50 -1.70 -8.02
CA ARG A 129 7.06 -3.08 -7.74
C ARG A 129 7.02 -3.39 -6.25
N SER A 130 7.98 -2.86 -5.47
CA SER A 130 8.04 -3.03 -4.02
C SER A 130 6.79 -2.50 -3.31
N ILE A 131 6.26 -1.34 -3.73
CA ILE A 131 5.04 -0.77 -3.14
C ILE A 131 3.85 -1.69 -3.42
N SER A 132 3.71 -2.16 -4.65
CA SER A 132 2.63 -3.10 -5.03
C SER A 132 2.69 -4.39 -4.20
N GLU A 133 3.90 -4.94 -3.99
CA GLU A 133 4.12 -6.12 -3.16
C GLU A 133 3.76 -5.87 -1.68
N VAL A 134 4.12 -4.71 -1.13
CA VAL A 134 3.79 -4.31 0.25
C VAL A 134 2.28 -4.13 0.42
N VAL A 135 1.64 -3.37 -0.47
CA VAL A 135 0.18 -3.15 -0.43
C VAL A 135 -0.57 -4.47 -0.53
N LYS A 136 -0.14 -5.37 -1.42
CA LYS A 136 -0.72 -6.71 -1.53
C LYS A 136 -0.55 -7.52 -0.24
N ALA A 137 0.64 -7.51 0.36
CA ALA A 137 0.90 -8.23 1.61
C ALA A 137 0.00 -7.72 2.76
N ILE A 138 -0.13 -6.40 2.91
CA ILE A 138 -1.02 -5.81 3.93
C ILE A 138 -2.48 -6.17 3.62
N LYS A 139 -2.91 -6.07 2.36
CA LYS A 139 -4.28 -6.44 1.96
C LYS A 139 -4.58 -7.91 2.26
N ASP A 140 -3.68 -8.82 1.94
CA ASP A 140 -3.89 -10.26 2.17
C ASP A 140 -3.92 -10.58 3.67
N MET A 141 -3.10 -9.89 4.47
CA MET A 141 -3.11 -9.99 5.93
C MET A 141 -4.43 -9.47 6.54
N LEU A 142 -4.85 -8.26 6.16
CA LEU A 142 -6.10 -7.66 6.68
C LEU A 142 -7.32 -8.49 6.28
N MET A 143 -7.34 -9.04 5.06
CA MET A 143 -8.38 -9.98 4.62
C MET A 143 -8.46 -11.20 5.54
N HIS A 144 -7.32 -11.81 5.87
CA HIS A 144 -7.28 -12.97 6.76
C HIS A 144 -7.86 -12.63 8.15
N TYR A 145 -7.49 -11.49 8.73
CA TYR A 145 -8.01 -11.06 10.03
C TYR A 145 -9.51 -10.76 10.00
N LEU A 146 -10.02 -10.13 8.93
CA LEU A 146 -11.45 -9.89 8.74
C LEU A 146 -12.22 -11.21 8.63
N ASP A 147 -11.75 -12.13 7.79
CA ASP A 147 -12.36 -13.45 7.58
C ASP A 147 -12.41 -14.25 8.89
N ASP A 148 -11.31 -14.28 9.63
CA ASP A 148 -11.20 -14.94 10.94
C ASP A 148 -12.18 -14.34 11.95
N LEU A 149 -12.27 -13.01 12.03
CA LEU A 149 -13.15 -12.35 12.98
C LEU A 149 -14.63 -12.58 12.64
N ILE A 150 -14.99 -12.51 11.36
CA ILE A 150 -16.33 -12.87 10.86
C ILE A 150 -16.67 -14.31 11.23
N TRP A 151 -15.73 -15.24 11.02
CA TRP A 151 -15.90 -16.64 11.36
C TRP A 151 -16.10 -16.83 12.87
N VAL A 152 -15.29 -16.18 13.71
CA VAL A 152 -15.37 -16.27 15.17
C VAL A 152 -16.70 -15.74 15.68
N ILE A 153 -17.15 -14.56 15.21
CA ILE A 153 -18.42 -13.97 15.62
C ILE A 153 -19.59 -14.92 15.28
N ARG A 154 -19.63 -15.42 14.04
CA ARG A 154 -20.66 -16.39 13.62
C ARG A 154 -20.66 -17.66 14.47
N ARG A 155 -19.47 -18.13 14.85
CA ARG A 155 -19.30 -19.37 15.60
C ARG A 155 -19.59 -19.20 17.10
N LEU A 156 -19.37 -18.01 17.66
CA LEU A 156 -19.62 -17.67 19.07
C LEU A 156 -21.11 -17.53 19.41
N GLU A 157 -21.96 -17.23 18.41
CA GLU A 157 -23.42 -17.14 18.58
C GLU A 157 -24.04 -18.41 19.18
N THR A 158 -23.59 -19.60 18.74
CA THR A 158 -24.14 -20.86 19.23
C THR A 158 -23.82 -21.09 20.73
N PRO A 159 -22.54 -21.04 21.17
CA PRO A 159 -22.20 -21.09 22.58
C PRO A 159 -22.88 -20.01 23.44
N LEU A 160 -22.97 -18.77 22.96
CA LEU A 160 -23.62 -17.68 23.71
C LEU A 160 -25.12 -17.88 23.87
N SER A 161 -25.79 -18.39 22.84
CA SER A 161 -27.21 -18.76 22.94
C SER A 161 -27.44 -19.88 23.97
N GLU A 162 -26.56 -20.89 23.99
CA GLU A 162 -26.60 -21.96 25.00
C GLU A 162 -26.36 -21.42 26.42
N TYR A 163 -25.42 -20.49 26.58
CA TYR A 163 -25.14 -19.84 27.84
C TYR A 163 -26.35 -19.04 28.34
N ARG A 164 -26.95 -18.18 27.50
CA ARG A 164 -28.12 -17.37 27.87
C ARG A 164 -29.35 -18.21 28.24
N LYS A 165 -29.63 -19.29 27.51
CA LYS A 165 -30.76 -20.19 27.84
C LYS A 165 -30.62 -20.80 29.24
N LYS A 166 -29.40 -21.14 29.67
CA LYS A 166 -29.14 -21.79 30.97
C LYS A 166 -29.14 -20.83 32.14
N MET A 167 -28.86 -19.56 31.87
CA MET A 167 -28.92 -18.47 32.84
C MET A 167 -30.36 -18.04 33.21
N GLY A 168 -31.38 -18.78 32.75
CA GLY A 168 -32.77 -18.49 33.08
C GLY A 168 -33.37 -17.29 32.33
N PHE A 169 -32.69 -16.76 31.31
CA PHE A 169 -33.26 -15.73 30.40
C PHE A 169 -34.37 -16.26 29.48
N THR A 170 -34.90 -17.45 29.76
CA THR A 170 -36.11 -17.96 29.12
C THR A 170 -37.30 -17.12 29.57
N THR A 171 -37.68 -16.15 28.74
CA THR A 171 -39.00 -15.52 28.75
C THR A 171 -40.07 -16.62 28.78
N VAL A 172 -40.87 -16.67 29.84
CA VAL A 172 -41.97 -17.64 29.99
C VAL A 172 -43.10 -17.21 29.06
N GLY A 173 -43.13 -17.72 27.81
CA GLY A 173 -44.21 -17.42 26.86
C GLY A 173 -43.80 -17.41 25.39
N TRP A 174 -44.72 -16.95 24.53
CA TRP A 174 -44.59 -16.87 23.06
C TRP A 174 -43.38 -16.04 22.59
N GLU A 175 -42.79 -15.26 23.50
CA GLU A 175 -41.51 -14.53 23.34
C GLU A 175 -40.31 -15.45 23.06
N ASN A 176 -40.33 -16.72 23.48
CA ASN A 176 -39.26 -17.68 23.13
C ASN A 176 -39.20 -18.01 21.63
N ILE A 177 -40.29 -17.82 20.89
CA ILE A 177 -40.33 -18.02 19.43
C ILE A 177 -39.67 -16.82 18.72
N PHE A 178 -39.83 -15.60 19.26
CA PHE A 178 -39.19 -14.38 18.75
C PHE A 178 -37.72 -14.24 19.19
N ASN A 179 -37.37 -14.70 20.40
CA ASN A 179 -35.98 -14.65 20.92
C ASN A 179 -35.05 -15.69 20.28
N ARG A 180 -35.55 -16.65 19.50
CA ARG A 180 -34.72 -17.66 18.83
C ARG A 180 -33.85 -17.08 17.71
N ASN A 181 -34.22 -15.90 17.18
CA ASN A 181 -33.51 -15.20 16.12
C ASN A 181 -32.78 -13.92 16.59
N GLN A 182 -32.75 -13.64 17.91
CA GLN A 182 -31.93 -12.53 18.40
C GLN A 182 -30.48 -12.96 18.52
N SER A 183 -29.64 -12.32 17.69
CA SER A 183 -28.18 -12.36 17.78
C SER A 183 -27.75 -11.97 19.19
N GLN A 184 -26.84 -12.74 19.80
CA GLN A 184 -26.30 -12.41 21.14
C GLN A 184 -25.20 -11.35 21.04
N LEU A 185 -24.46 -11.37 19.94
CA LEU A 185 -23.58 -10.28 19.56
C LEU A 185 -24.35 -9.27 18.73
N ASP A 186 -23.87 -8.03 18.74
CA ASP A 186 -24.44 -6.94 17.95
C ASP A 186 -24.38 -7.30 16.45
N PRO A 187 -25.53 -7.38 15.74
CA PRO A 187 -25.55 -7.73 14.31
C PRO A 187 -24.79 -6.72 13.44
N ASN A 188 -24.60 -5.49 13.92
CA ASN A 188 -23.84 -4.47 13.19
C ASN A 188 -22.35 -4.81 13.09
N LEU A 189 -21.80 -5.66 13.98
CA LEU A 189 -20.41 -6.13 13.88
C LEU A 189 -20.18 -6.82 12.54
N LEU A 190 -21.04 -7.79 12.19
CA LEU A 190 -20.92 -8.52 10.92
C LEU A 190 -21.16 -7.59 9.73
N ILE A 191 -22.09 -6.65 9.82
CA ILE A 191 -22.36 -5.69 8.75
C ILE A 191 -21.11 -4.83 8.49
N ASN A 192 -20.47 -4.30 9.53
CA ASN A 192 -19.30 -3.44 9.39
C ASN A 192 -18.05 -4.21 8.94
N LEU A 193 -17.87 -5.45 9.42
CA LEU A 193 -16.77 -6.31 8.94
C LEU A 193 -16.91 -6.65 7.46
N ASN A 194 -18.11 -7.05 7.01
CA ASN A 194 -18.33 -7.31 5.58
C ASN A 194 -18.13 -6.04 4.73
N LYS A 195 -18.59 -4.87 5.20
CA LYS A 195 -18.34 -3.59 4.52
C LYS A 195 -16.85 -3.27 4.43
N SER A 196 -16.10 -3.51 5.50
CA SER A 196 -14.64 -3.32 5.53
C SER A 196 -13.93 -4.24 4.55
N GLU A 197 -14.37 -5.50 4.46
CA GLU A 197 -13.87 -6.50 3.51
C GLU A 197 -14.15 -6.09 2.05
N GLU A 198 -15.39 -5.69 1.75
CA GLU A 198 -15.79 -5.20 0.42
C GLU A 198 -15.01 -3.93 0.02
N TYR A 199 -14.85 -3.00 0.96
CA TYR A 199 -14.08 -1.78 0.75
C TYR A 199 -12.59 -2.08 0.49
N LEU A 200 -11.98 -2.97 1.29
CA LEU A 200 -10.60 -3.40 1.11
C LEU A 200 -10.37 -4.00 -0.28
N LYS A 201 -11.25 -4.91 -0.72
CA LYS A 201 -11.20 -5.50 -2.06
C LYS A 201 -11.34 -4.45 -3.15
N SER A 202 -12.38 -3.61 -3.06
CA SER A 202 -12.67 -2.60 -4.07
C SER A 202 -11.55 -1.57 -4.24
N GLN A 203 -11.01 -1.05 -3.14
CA GLN A 203 -9.92 -0.09 -3.19
C GLN A 203 -8.60 -0.73 -3.66
N TYR A 204 -8.34 -1.98 -3.28
CA TYR A 204 -7.18 -2.71 -3.79
C TYR A 204 -7.26 -2.92 -5.30
N ASP A 205 -8.42 -3.33 -5.83
CA ASP A 205 -8.61 -3.54 -7.26
C ASP A 205 -8.45 -2.23 -8.05
N GLU A 206 -8.98 -1.13 -7.51
CA GLU A 206 -8.80 0.22 -8.09
C GLU A 206 -7.32 0.61 -8.14
N PHE A 207 -6.59 0.45 -7.03
CA PHE A 207 -5.16 0.70 -6.95
C PHE A 207 -4.38 -0.19 -7.93
N TYR A 208 -4.61 -1.50 -7.92
CA TYR A 208 -3.85 -2.46 -8.71
C TYR A 208 -4.06 -2.25 -10.22
N LYS A 209 -5.29 -1.91 -10.63
CA LYS A 209 -5.58 -1.51 -12.00
C LYS A 209 -4.79 -0.26 -12.39
N GLY A 210 -4.80 0.78 -11.55
CA GLY A 210 -4.02 1.99 -11.77
C GLY A 210 -2.51 1.71 -11.84
N PHE A 211 -2.00 0.83 -10.99
CA PHE A 211 -0.60 0.41 -10.97
C PHE A 211 -0.18 -0.33 -12.26
N ILE A 212 -1.03 -1.21 -12.79
CA ILE A 212 -0.78 -1.88 -14.08
C ILE A 212 -0.74 -0.85 -15.21
N GLU A 213 -1.72 0.05 -15.28
CA GLU A 213 -1.77 1.12 -16.28
C GLU A 213 -0.51 2.00 -16.22
N TYR A 214 -0.10 2.39 -15.00
CA TYR A 214 1.14 3.10 -14.76
C TYR A 214 2.36 2.33 -15.26
N THR A 215 2.49 1.05 -14.90
CA THR A 215 3.66 0.22 -15.27
C THR A 215 3.82 0.14 -16.78
N VAL A 216 2.72 -0.08 -17.51
CA VAL A 216 2.73 -0.13 -18.99
C VAL A 216 3.18 1.22 -19.58
N LEU A 217 2.67 2.33 -19.06
CA LEU A 217 3.06 3.66 -19.52
C LEU A 217 4.50 3.99 -19.15
N SER A 218 4.93 3.65 -17.93
CA SER A 218 6.28 3.89 -17.44
C SER A 218 7.32 3.19 -18.30
N THR A 219 7.09 1.94 -18.73
CA THR A 219 7.98 1.24 -19.65
C THR A 219 8.15 2.03 -20.96
N LYS A 220 7.06 2.53 -21.54
CA LYS A 220 7.13 3.36 -22.76
C LYS A 220 7.87 4.67 -22.50
N VAL A 221 7.66 5.31 -21.35
CA VAL A 221 8.34 6.55 -20.97
C VAL A 221 9.84 6.32 -20.81
N GLU A 222 10.27 5.17 -20.26
CA GLU A 222 11.70 4.83 -20.14
C GLU A 222 12.39 4.75 -21.50
N ASP A 223 11.74 4.24 -22.56
CA ASP A 223 12.30 4.28 -23.93
C ASP A 223 12.60 5.72 -24.41
N TYR A 224 11.75 6.69 -24.03
CA TYR A 224 12.00 8.10 -24.33
C TYR A 224 13.07 8.71 -23.43
N LEU A 225 13.12 8.29 -22.16
CA LEU A 225 14.12 8.75 -21.21
C LEU A 225 15.51 8.26 -21.57
N GLU A 226 15.66 7.02 -22.03
CA GLU A 226 16.95 6.48 -22.46
C GLU A 226 17.49 7.26 -23.66
N LYS A 227 16.64 7.52 -24.66
CA LYS A 227 17.00 8.40 -25.79
C LYS A 227 17.43 9.78 -25.31
N MET A 228 16.70 10.36 -24.36
CA MET A 228 16.99 11.68 -23.80
C MET A 228 18.31 11.70 -23.02
N LYS A 229 18.56 10.71 -22.16
CA LYS A 229 19.79 10.55 -21.36
C LYS A 229 21.03 10.32 -22.23
N ASN A 230 20.86 9.73 -23.42
CA ASN A 230 21.94 9.55 -24.38
C ASN A 230 22.37 10.86 -25.08
N TYR A 231 21.65 11.97 -24.90
CA TYR A 231 22.12 13.27 -25.37
C TYR A 231 23.14 13.85 -24.38
N PRO A 232 24.41 14.07 -24.80
CA PRO A 232 25.46 14.61 -23.93
C PRO A 232 25.13 15.97 -23.30
N ILE A 233 24.19 16.70 -23.91
CA ILE A 233 23.72 18.01 -23.45
C ILE A 233 23.12 17.93 -22.04
N LEU A 234 22.48 16.82 -21.66
CA LEU A 234 21.95 16.67 -20.31
C LEU A 234 23.05 16.75 -19.25
N ALA A 235 24.24 16.21 -19.55
CA ALA A 235 25.39 16.24 -18.65
C ALA A 235 25.98 17.64 -18.43
N LEU A 236 25.56 18.64 -19.22
CA LEU A 236 25.96 20.04 -19.06
C LEU A 236 25.18 20.76 -17.96
N LEU A 237 24.10 20.16 -17.45
CA LEU A 237 23.38 20.68 -16.28
C LEU A 237 24.05 20.21 -14.98
N ASP A 238 23.82 20.92 -13.88
CA ASP A 238 24.19 20.44 -12.55
C ASP A 238 23.40 19.18 -12.17
N VAL A 239 23.99 18.28 -11.36
CA VAL A 239 23.38 16.99 -11.00
C VAL A 239 21.95 17.14 -10.44
N TYR A 240 21.70 18.15 -9.62
CA TYR A 240 20.38 18.45 -9.10
C TYR A 240 19.38 18.80 -10.22
N ASP A 241 19.78 19.68 -11.14
CA ASP A 241 18.97 20.11 -12.29
C ASP A 241 18.75 18.97 -13.28
N GLN A 242 19.72 18.07 -13.45
CA GLN A 242 19.58 16.85 -14.26
C GLN A 242 18.46 15.96 -13.71
N ASN A 243 18.49 15.66 -12.40
CA ASN A 243 17.49 14.82 -11.75
C ASN A 243 16.10 15.46 -11.86
N LEU A 244 15.99 16.76 -11.55
CA LEU A 244 14.72 17.48 -11.66
C LEU A 244 14.20 17.50 -13.11
N TYR A 245 15.07 17.69 -14.10
CA TYR A 245 14.68 17.63 -15.51
C TYR A 245 14.14 16.25 -15.88
N VAL A 246 14.84 15.18 -15.48
CA VAL A 246 14.44 13.79 -15.73
C VAL A 246 13.07 13.50 -15.12
N ASP A 247 12.85 13.87 -13.85
CA ASP A 247 11.60 13.59 -13.14
C ASP A 247 10.41 14.37 -13.73
N VAL A 248 10.61 15.65 -14.04
CA VAL A 248 9.58 16.45 -14.72
C VAL A 248 9.28 15.88 -16.11
N TYR A 249 10.32 15.56 -16.90
CA TYR A 249 10.15 15.00 -18.24
C TYR A 249 9.40 13.66 -18.20
N ARG A 250 9.75 12.78 -17.26
CA ARG A 250 9.07 11.51 -17.03
C ARG A 250 7.57 11.72 -16.82
N LEU A 251 7.19 12.58 -15.88
CA LEU A 251 5.78 12.84 -15.55
C LEU A 251 5.02 13.54 -16.69
N LEU A 252 5.66 14.47 -17.40
CA LEU A 252 5.06 15.11 -18.58
C LEU A 252 4.83 14.09 -19.70
N LYS A 253 5.78 13.20 -19.97
CA LYS A 253 5.63 12.14 -20.97
C LYS A 253 4.59 11.11 -20.57
N LEU A 254 4.52 10.76 -19.29
CA LEU A 254 3.47 9.87 -18.79
C LEU A 254 2.07 10.46 -19.02
N ARG A 255 1.92 11.78 -18.80
CA ARG A 255 0.68 12.49 -19.09
C ARG A 255 0.37 12.56 -20.58
N GLU A 256 1.37 12.80 -21.42
CA GLU A 256 1.21 12.86 -22.89
C GLU A 256 0.77 11.52 -23.47
N LEU A 257 1.34 10.42 -22.99
CA LEU A 257 1.02 9.07 -23.44
C LEU A 257 -0.29 8.51 -22.88
N ASN A 258 -0.84 9.13 -21.82
CA ASN A 258 -2.09 8.70 -21.23
C ASN A 258 -3.29 9.16 -22.09
N THR A 259 -3.95 8.20 -22.75
CA THR A 259 -5.12 8.43 -23.61
C THR A 259 -6.40 8.81 -22.85
N HIS A 260 -6.40 8.71 -21.52
CA HIS A 260 -7.55 8.98 -20.66
C HIS A 260 -7.25 10.12 -19.67
N PRO A 261 -7.34 11.39 -20.09
CA PRO A 261 -6.93 12.55 -19.28
C PRO A 261 -7.80 12.78 -18.03
N LYS A 262 -8.96 12.12 -17.93
CA LYS A 262 -9.84 12.16 -16.75
C LYS A 262 -9.67 10.96 -15.81
N ALA A 263 -8.86 9.96 -16.17
CA ALA A 263 -8.62 8.80 -15.33
C ALA A 263 -7.82 9.18 -14.06
N ALA A 264 -7.94 8.36 -13.01
CA ALA A 264 -7.25 8.57 -11.74
C ALA A 264 -5.74 8.78 -11.93
N LEU A 265 -5.10 7.98 -12.77
CA LEU A 265 -3.68 8.11 -13.08
C LEU A 265 -3.28 9.48 -13.65
N ALA A 266 -4.12 10.08 -14.50
CA ALA A 266 -3.84 11.40 -15.06
C ALA A 266 -3.91 12.50 -13.99
N GLN A 267 -4.87 12.40 -13.07
CA GLN A 267 -5.01 13.34 -11.95
C GLN A 267 -3.82 13.22 -10.99
N GLU A 268 -3.41 12.00 -10.68
CA GLU A 268 -2.25 11.72 -9.82
C GLU A 268 -0.93 12.18 -10.44
N THR A 269 -0.77 12.04 -11.76
CA THR A 269 0.40 12.57 -12.48
C THR A 269 0.48 14.09 -12.36
N VAL A 270 -0.65 14.78 -12.47
CA VAL A 270 -0.73 16.25 -12.29
C VAL A 270 -0.45 16.65 -10.84
N ARG A 271 -0.95 15.89 -9.86
CA ARG A 271 -0.65 16.10 -8.44
C ARG A 271 0.86 15.97 -8.17
N SER A 272 1.47 14.91 -8.68
CA SER A 272 2.91 14.63 -8.54
C SER A 272 3.75 15.79 -9.12
N LEU A 273 3.41 16.27 -10.33
CA LEU A 273 4.07 17.43 -10.95
C LEU A 273 3.98 18.72 -10.10
N LYS A 274 2.83 18.97 -9.45
CA LYS A 274 2.63 20.15 -8.60
C LYS A 274 3.46 20.08 -7.31
N GLN A 275 3.68 18.88 -6.78
CA GLN A 275 4.44 18.68 -5.55
C GLN A 275 5.96 18.64 -5.79
N LEU A 276 6.39 18.24 -7.00
CA LEU A 276 7.81 18.06 -7.33
C LEU A 276 8.61 19.38 -7.25
N ALA A 277 8.15 20.44 -7.91
CA ALA A 277 8.84 21.73 -7.90
C ALA A 277 7.93 22.89 -8.37
N SER A 278 8.30 24.12 -8.01
CA SER A 278 7.60 25.31 -8.52
C SER A 278 7.83 25.47 -10.03
N ILE A 279 6.81 25.98 -10.73
CA ILE A 279 6.86 26.24 -12.18
C ILE A 279 8.05 27.14 -12.55
N LYS A 280 8.43 28.08 -11.67
CA LYS A 280 9.58 28.97 -11.89
C LYS A 280 10.90 28.19 -11.94
N VAL A 281 11.11 27.26 -11.01
CA VAL A 281 12.32 26.42 -10.96
C VAL A 281 12.36 25.50 -12.17
N VAL A 282 11.26 24.80 -12.46
CA VAL A 282 11.16 23.92 -13.63
C VAL A 282 11.43 24.69 -14.93
N SER A 283 10.82 25.87 -15.10
CA SER A 283 11.04 26.72 -16.28
C SER A 283 12.49 27.17 -16.42
N LYS A 284 13.18 27.45 -15.31
CA LYS A 284 14.60 27.79 -15.32
C LYS A 284 15.43 26.62 -15.85
N VAL A 285 15.26 25.42 -15.30
CA VAL A 285 16.01 24.22 -15.72
C VAL A 285 15.79 23.92 -17.20
N PHE A 286 14.54 23.93 -17.68
CA PHE A 286 14.23 23.69 -19.09
C PHE A 286 14.81 24.77 -20.02
N LYS A 287 14.84 26.05 -19.60
CA LYS A 287 15.49 27.12 -20.37
C LYS A 287 17.01 26.95 -20.43
N THR A 288 17.64 26.56 -19.33
CA THR A 288 19.07 26.25 -19.30
C THR A 288 19.38 25.11 -20.26
N TYR A 289 18.66 23.99 -20.15
CA TYR A 289 18.82 22.85 -21.06
C TYR A 289 18.65 23.24 -22.54
N TYR A 290 17.60 24.03 -22.86
CA TYR A 290 17.38 24.50 -24.22
C TYR A 290 18.50 25.40 -24.74
N LYS A 291 19.08 26.25 -23.88
CA LYS A 291 20.22 27.09 -24.24
C LYS A 291 21.45 26.24 -24.55
N GLU A 292 21.80 25.30 -23.67
CA GLU A 292 22.92 24.38 -23.89
C GLU A 292 22.74 23.57 -25.17
N LEU A 293 21.52 23.11 -25.44
CA LEU A 293 21.17 22.40 -26.66
C LEU A 293 21.39 23.28 -27.91
N LYS A 294 20.90 24.52 -27.89
CA LYS A 294 21.07 25.47 -28.98
C LYS A 294 22.55 25.79 -29.24
N ASP A 295 23.31 26.02 -28.17
CA ASP A 295 24.74 26.35 -28.26
C ASP A 295 25.54 25.15 -28.80
N ALA A 296 25.21 23.92 -28.38
CA ALA A 296 25.78 22.70 -28.93
C ALA A 296 25.48 22.55 -30.43
N PHE A 297 24.21 22.66 -30.84
CA PHE A 297 23.83 22.58 -32.26
C PHE A 297 24.52 23.64 -33.11
N PHE A 298 24.65 24.86 -32.59
CA PHE A 298 25.34 25.94 -33.28
C PHE A 298 26.83 25.63 -33.46
N LYS A 299 27.52 25.17 -32.41
CA LYS A 299 28.93 24.76 -32.47
C LYS A 299 29.15 23.61 -33.45
N THR A 300 28.35 22.54 -33.37
CA THR A 300 28.43 21.42 -34.30
C THR A 300 28.15 21.84 -35.74
N SER A 301 27.21 22.78 -35.97
CA SER A 301 26.97 23.33 -37.31
C SER A 301 28.17 24.11 -37.86
N ILE A 302 28.86 24.89 -37.02
CA ILE A 302 30.08 25.59 -37.40
C ILE A 302 31.19 24.60 -37.73
N GLU A 303 31.42 23.60 -36.88
CA GLU A 303 32.43 22.56 -37.08
C GLU A 303 32.19 21.75 -38.36
N LEU A 304 30.94 21.38 -38.64
CA LEU A 304 30.58 20.71 -39.89
C LEU A 304 30.85 21.59 -41.10
N LYS A 305 30.59 22.91 -41.02
CA LYS A 305 30.90 23.86 -42.10
C LYS A 305 32.40 24.04 -42.28
N SER A 306 33.20 24.08 -41.21
CA SER A 306 34.66 24.19 -41.32
C SER A 306 35.26 22.91 -41.91
N LEU A 307 34.81 21.73 -41.47
CA LEU A 307 35.25 20.44 -42.01
C LEU A 307 34.87 20.27 -43.49
N ALA A 308 33.66 20.69 -43.89
CA ALA A 308 33.25 20.67 -45.30
C ALA A 308 34.09 21.62 -46.17
N LYS A 309 34.47 22.77 -45.62
CA LYS A 309 35.35 23.73 -46.30
C LYS A 309 36.77 23.17 -46.46
N GLU A 310 37.35 22.60 -45.40
CA GLU A 310 38.65 21.93 -45.44
C GLU A 310 38.69 20.77 -46.43
N SER A 311 37.64 19.94 -46.47
CA SER A 311 37.47 18.90 -47.49
C SER A 311 37.50 19.46 -48.91
N SER A 312 36.78 20.56 -49.17
CA SER A 312 36.74 21.19 -50.49
C SER A 312 38.07 21.86 -50.88
N ASP A 313 38.80 22.39 -49.89
CA ASP A 313 40.09 23.05 -50.08
C ASP A 313 41.22 22.03 -50.32
N ILE A 314 41.15 20.86 -49.69
CA ILE A 314 42.03 19.72 -49.98
C ILE A 314 41.81 19.27 -51.43
N VAL A 315 40.57 19.00 -51.85
CA VAL A 315 40.25 18.56 -53.23
C VAL A 315 40.73 19.57 -54.27
N LYS A 316 40.53 20.87 -54.05
CA LYS A 316 41.03 21.93 -54.93
C LYS A 316 42.56 21.93 -55.00
N SER A 317 43.23 21.78 -53.86
CA SER A 317 44.70 21.72 -53.78
C SER A 317 45.26 20.51 -54.53
N THR A 318 44.65 19.34 -54.41
CA THR A 318 45.05 18.13 -55.14
C THR A 318 44.83 18.27 -56.64
N THR A 319 43.77 18.97 -57.05
CA THR A 319 43.46 19.20 -58.47
C THR A 319 44.45 20.21 -59.08
N ASN A 320 44.75 21.29 -58.37
CA ASN A 320 45.77 22.25 -58.77
C ASN A 320 47.18 21.63 -58.85
N LEU A 321 47.51 20.72 -57.93
CA LEU A 321 48.76 19.95 -57.99
C LEU A 321 48.81 19.05 -59.24
N LYS A 322 47.72 18.35 -59.57
CA LYS A 322 47.64 17.54 -60.79
C LYS A 322 47.79 18.37 -62.07
N ILE A 323 47.23 19.57 -62.09
CA ILE A 323 47.35 20.51 -63.22
C ILE A 323 48.81 20.98 -63.36
N LYS A 324 49.43 21.45 -62.27
CA LYS A 324 50.84 21.88 -62.29
C LYS A 324 51.81 20.76 -62.71
N VAL A 325 51.56 19.53 -62.27
CA VAL A 325 52.35 18.36 -62.68
C VAL A 325 52.19 18.08 -64.18
N ARG A 326 50.98 18.19 -64.75
CA ARG A 326 50.77 18.06 -66.20
C ARG A 326 51.46 19.17 -66.99
N GLU A 327 51.37 20.42 -66.53
CA GLU A 327 52.04 21.56 -67.17
C GLU A 327 53.56 21.40 -67.16
N TYR A 328 54.13 20.95 -66.03
CA TYR A 328 55.56 20.65 -65.93
C TYR A 328 55.98 19.56 -66.93
N LEU A 329 55.24 18.46 -67.00
CA LEU A 329 55.50 17.34 -67.93
C LEU A 329 55.33 17.74 -69.42
N MET A 330 54.47 18.72 -69.72
CA MET A 330 54.32 19.28 -71.06
C MET A 330 55.47 20.24 -71.40
N SER A 331 55.93 21.05 -70.44
CA SER A 331 57.03 22.01 -70.61
C SER A 331 58.42 21.36 -70.68
N SER A 332 58.57 20.13 -70.20
CA SER A 332 59.81 19.34 -70.24
C SER A 332 59.89 18.39 -71.44
N ARG A 333 59.00 18.56 -72.44
CA ARG A 333 58.98 17.82 -73.71
C ARG A 333 59.37 18.68 -74.94
N ILE A 334 59.92 19.87 -74.72
CA ILE A 334 60.62 20.68 -75.73
C ILE A 334 62.11 20.50 -75.47
#